data_AF-A0A0K0GKB0-F1
#
_entry.id   AF-A0A0K0GKB0-F1
#
_cell.length_a   1.000
_cell.length_b   1.000
_cell.length_c   1.000
_cell.angle_alpha   90.00
_cell.angle_beta   90.00
_cell.angle_gamma   90.00
#
_symmetry.space_group_name_H-M   'P 1'
#
loop_
_entity.id
_entity.type
_entity.pdbx_description
1 polymer ?
#
loop_
_entity_poly.entity_id
_entity_poly.type
_entity_poly.pdbx_seq_one_letter_code
_entity_poly.pdbx_strand_id
1 'polypeptide(L)'
;MIQHVAERALLAGARAVWVATDDARIAEAIAHLPGVHVAMTGTAHLSGTDRLAECARIAGWDEQTCVVNLQGDEPFAPAAGIGAVADLLQHSGAEMATLAAPVDSAHDLFDPNVVKLVRNARGDALYFSRAPIPWHRDSFASQRDSVPAEGQWLRHIGIYGYRAGFLQRFAAMPPGMLERIESLEQLRVMEAGYRIAVAVTPEPFPPGIDTPDDLARAQARVASA
;
A
#
# COMPACT_ATOMS: atom_id res chain seq x y z
N MET A 1 6.56 -10.56 13.84
CA MET A 1 6.01 -9.97 12.60
C MET A 1 6.46 -8.52 12.44
N ILE A 2 6.00 -7.59 13.28
CA ILE A 2 6.32 -6.16 13.16
C ILE A 2 7.82 -5.84 13.12
N GLN A 3 8.66 -6.56 13.87
CA GLN A 3 10.12 -6.43 13.78
C GLN A 3 10.64 -6.68 12.36
N HIS A 4 10.20 -7.77 11.72
CA HIS A 4 10.61 -8.06 10.34
C HIS A 4 10.20 -6.94 9.40
N VAL A 5 8.97 -6.40 9.53
CA VAL A 5 8.51 -5.26 8.72
C VAL A 5 9.43 -4.04 8.90
N ALA A 6 9.77 -3.70 10.15
CA ALA A 6 10.68 -2.59 10.44
C ALA A 6 12.08 -2.82 9.84
N GLU A 7 12.61 -4.04 9.94
CA GLU A 7 13.89 -4.43 9.31
C GLU A 7 13.84 -4.32 7.77
N ARG A 8 12.71 -4.67 7.13
CA ARG A 8 12.53 -4.48 5.68
C ARG A 8 12.57 -2.99 5.31
N ALA A 9 11.93 -2.13 6.09
CA ALA A 9 11.96 -0.68 5.87
C ALA A 9 13.37 -0.09 6.06
N LEU A 10 14.12 -0.55 7.07
CA LEU A 10 15.52 -0.17 7.26
C LEU A 10 16.40 -0.65 6.10
N LEU A 11 16.21 -1.89 5.64
CA LEU A 11 16.94 -2.46 4.50
C LEU A 11 16.67 -1.70 3.19
N ALA A 12 15.47 -1.14 3.03
CA ALA A 12 15.14 -0.27 1.91
C ALA A 12 15.85 1.10 1.96
N GLY A 13 16.62 1.39 3.02
CA GLY A 13 17.37 2.63 3.17
C GLY A 13 16.57 3.78 3.79
N ALA A 14 15.47 3.49 4.50
CA ALA A 14 14.72 4.52 5.20
C ALA A 14 15.60 5.24 6.23
N ARG A 15 15.63 6.58 6.18
CA ARG A 15 16.38 7.41 7.14
C ARG A 15 15.97 7.17 8.58
N ALA A 16 14.69 6.91 8.80
CA ALA A 16 14.11 6.56 10.09
C ALA A 16 12.86 5.71 9.82
N VAL A 17 12.60 4.75 10.70
CA VAL A 17 11.37 3.94 10.68
C VAL A 17 10.52 4.29 11.89
N TRP A 18 9.22 4.48 11.68
CA TRP A 18 8.27 4.79 12.73
C TRP A 18 7.15 3.76 12.73
N VAL A 19 6.94 3.11 13.87
CA VAL A 19 5.81 2.21 14.08
C VAL A 19 4.73 2.98 14.82
N ALA A 20 3.60 3.20 14.14
CA ALA A 20 2.42 3.80 14.73
C ALA A 20 1.54 2.71 15.33
N THR A 21 1.34 2.74 16.65
CA THR A 21 0.58 1.73 17.39
C THR A 21 -0.18 2.37 18.55
N ASP A 22 -1.30 1.78 18.94
CA ASP A 22 -2.02 2.12 20.18
C ASP A 22 -1.74 1.10 21.30
N ASP A 23 -1.02 0.01 21.00
CA ASP A 23 -0.72 -1.08 21.93
C ASP A 23 0.71 -1.01 22.47
N ALA A 24 0.84 -0.92 23.80
CA ALA A 24 2.12 -0.88 24.49
C ALA A 24 2.96 -2.16 24.27
N ARG A 25 2.32 -3.31 24.08
CA ARG A 25 3.02 -4.59 23.84
C ARG A 25 3.78 -4.57 22.51
N ILE A 26 3.21 -3.92 21.49
CA ILE A 26 3.89 -3.72 20.20
C ILE A 26 5.07 -2.76 20.38
N ALA A 27 4.87 -1.66 21.09
CA ALA A 27 5.93 -0.68 21.37
C ALA A 27 7.12 -1.31 22.12
N GLU A 28 6.84 -2.09 23.17
CA GLU A 28 7.86 -2.81 23.95
C GLU A 28 8.62 -3.83 23.10
N ALA A 29 7.92 -4.54 22.22
CA ALA A 29 8.52 -5.57 21.36
C ALA A 29 9.59 -5.01 20.40
N ILE A 30 9.47 -3.74 19.97
CA ILE A 30 10.41 -3.11 19.02
C ILE A 30 11.32 -2.05 19.64
N ALA A 31 11.19 -1.74 20.93
CA ALA A 31 11.94 -0.68 21.60
C ALA A 31 13.47 -0.86 21.55
N HIS A 32 13.94 -2.10 21.36
CA HIS A 32 15.35 -2.44 21.27
C HIS A 32 15.95 -2.27 19.87
N LEU A 33 15.12 -2.03 18.84
CA LEU A 33 15.58 -1.94 17.45
C LEU A 33 16.18 -0.56 17.15
N PRO A 34 17.46 -0.49 16.74
CA PRO A 34 18.08 0.79 16.40
C PRO A 34 17.44 1.39 15.14
N GLY A 35 17.25 2.72 15.13
CA GLY A 35 16.65 3.43 13.99
C GLY A 35 15.14 3.27 13.84
N VAL A 36 14.50 2.57 14.79
CA VAL A 36 13.04 2.42 14.87
C VAL A 36 12.51 3.27 16.03
N HIS A 37 11.49 4.06 15.73
CA HIS A 37 10.79 4.91 16.67
C HIS A 37 9.34 4.44 16.82
N VAL A 38 8.72 4.77 17.95
CA VAL A 38 7.31 4.46 18.20
C VAL A 38 6.52 5.76 18.29
N ALA A 39 5.44 5.83 17.51
CA ALA A 39 4.39 6.81 17.73
C ALA A 39 3.21 6.12 18.41
N MET A 40 2.96 6.46 19.68
CA MET A 40 1.76 6.01 20.38
C MET A 40 0.57 6.82 19.87
N THR A 41 -0.24 6.20 19.01
CA THR A 41 -1.40 6.80 18.37
C THR A 41 -2.70 6.51 19.14
N GLY A 42 -3.72 7.34 18.93
CA GLY A 42 -5.05 7.14 19.51
C GLY A 42 -5.73 5.84 19.06
N THR A 43 -6.64 5.33 19.90
CA THR A 43 -7.42 4.11 19.63
C THR A 43 -8.68 4.36 18.78
N ALA A 44 -9.07 5.62 18.59
CA ALA A 44 -10.32 6.00 17.94
C ALA A 44 -10.16 6.24 16.42
N HIS A 45 -8.99 5.96 15.84
CA HIS A 45 -8.77 6.12 14.41
C HIS A 45 -9.64 5.14 13.61
N LEU A 46 -10.35 5.68 12.63
CA LEU A 46 -11.22 4.89 11.76
C LEU A 46 -10.48 4.32 10.55
N SER A 47 -9.28 4.85 10.26
CA SER A 47 -8.48 4.47 9.09
C SER A 47 -6.98 4.43 9.38
N GLY A 48 -6.23 3.74 8.52
CA GLY A 48 -4.77 3.75 8.56
C GLY A 48 -4.19 5.14 8.24
N THR A 49 -4.87 5.89 7.36
CA THR A 49 -4.49 7.25 6.98
C THR A 49 -4.53 8.21 8.17
N ASP A 50 -5.58 8.15 9.01
CA ASP A 50 -5.70 9.01 10.20
C ASP A 50 -4.59 8.74 11.21
N ARG A 51 -4.26 7.45 11.40
CA ARG A 51 -3.17 7.00 12.26
C ARG A 51 -1.81 7.51 11.76
N LEU A 52 -1.56 7.48 10.45
CA LEU A 52 -0.34 8.03 9.85
C LEU A 52 -0.25 9.54 9.97
N ALA A 53 -1.37 10.25 9.79
CA ALA A 53 -1.42 11.70 9.98
C ALA A 53 -1.10 12.08 11.43
N GLU A 54 -1.58 11.32 12.42
CA GLU A 54 -1.16 11.51 13.82
C GLU A 54 0.31 11.19 14.04
N CYS A 55 0.81 10.07 13.50
CA CYS A 55 2.22 9.71 13.58
C CYS A 55 3.12 10.84 13.04
N ALA A 56 2.76 11.43 11.90
CA ALA A 56 3.49 12.55 11.32
C ALA A 56 3.54 13.79 12.24
N ARG A 57 2.44 14.08 12.96
CA ARG A 57 2.38 15.17 13.95
C ARG A 57 3.27 14.87 15.16
N ILE A 58 3.20 13.65 15.71
CA ILE A 58 4.02 13.21 16.83
C ILE A 58 5.51 13.28 16.48
N ALA A 59 5.87 12.83 15.28
CA ALA A 59 7.24 12.82 14.79
C ALA A 59 7.77 14.20 14.38
N GLY A 60 6.89 15.21 14.25
CA GLY A 60 7.26 16.57 13.87
C GLY A 60 7.86 16.68 12.47
N TRP A 61 7.38 15.87 11.52
CA TRP A 61 7.89 15.89 10.15
C TRP A 61 7.49 17.17 9.40
N ASP A 62 8.43 17.71 8.63
CA ASP A 62 8.15 18.80 7.70
C ASP A 62 7.19 18.34 6.59
N GLU A 63 6.36 19.25 6.07
CA GLU A 63 5.34 18.95 5.07
C GLU A 63 5.89 18.24 3.81
N GLN A 64 7.13 18.52 3.43
CA GLN A 64 7.77 17.95 2.24
C GLN A 64 8.38 16.56 2.48
N THR A 65 8.41 16.10 3.73
CA THR A 65 8.93 14.78 4.09
C THR A 65 8.20 13.69 3.31
N CYS A 66 8.98 12.84 2.63
CA CYS A 66 8.48 11.64 1.98
C CYS A 66 8.23 10.56 3.04
N VAL A 67 7.00 10.07 3.12
CA VAL A 67 6.57 9.02 4.05
C VAL A 67 6.12 7.84 3.22
N VAL A 68 6.69 6.66 3.47
CA VAL A 68 6.20 5.40 2.91
C VAL A 68 5.41 4.67 3.99
N ASN A 69 4.14 4.41 3.72
CA ASN A 69 3.27 3.57 4.53
C ASN A 69 3.48 2.11 4.13
N LEU A 70 4.09 1.35 5.03
CA LEU A 70 4.27 -0.09 4.95
C LEU A 70 3.40 -0.76 6.03
N GLN A 71 2.52 -1.67 5.63
CA GLN A 71 1.60 -2.33 6.56
C GLN A 71 2.34 -3.27 7.54
N GLY A 72 1.85 -3.37 8.77
CA GLY A 72 2.50 -4.12 9.86
C GLY A 72 2.42 -5.65 9.73
N ASP A 73 1.66 -6.13 8.76
CA ASP A 73 1.39 -7.52 8.39
C ASP A 73 2.11 -7.96 7.11
N GLU A 74 2.99 -7.11 6.54
CA GLU A 74 3.78 -7.40 5.33
C GLU A 74 5.28 -7.69 5.64
N PRO A 75 5.63 -8.72 6.45
CA PRO A 75 7.02 -8.94 6.88
C PRO A 75 7.97 -9.33 5.74
N PHE A 76 7.45 -9.67 4.56
CA PHE A 76 8.23 -10.03 3.38
C PHE A 76 8.21 -8.99 2.27
N ALA A 77 7.75 -7.76 2.58
CA ALA A 77 7.73 -6.67 1.61
C ALA A 77 9.13 -6.47 0.99
N PRO A 78 9.27 -6.49 -0.35
CA PRO A 78 10.54 -6.27 -1.02
C PRO A 78 11.13 -4.89 -0.71
N ALA A 79 12.40 -4.84 -0.28
CA ALA A 79 13.10 -3.58 -0.03
C ALA A 79 13.17 -2.72 -1.32
N ALA A 80 13.35 -3.36 -2.48
CA ALA A 80 13.30 -2.68 -3.77
C ALA A 80 11.92 -2.10 -4.08
N GLY A 81 10.84 -2.75 -3.63
CA GLY A 81 9.48 -2.20 -3.75
C GLY A 81 9.28 -0.96 -2.87
N ILE A 82 9.71 -1.03 -1.61
CA ILE A 82 9.66 0.11 -0.68
C ILE A 82 10.45 1.30 -1.24
N GLY A 83 11.65 1.07 -1.78
CA GLY A 83 12.44 2.10 -2.45
C GLY A 83 11.74 2.65 -3.69
N ALA A 84 11.19 1.79 -4.55
CA ALA A 84 10.53 2.19 -5.79
C ALA A 84 9.33 3.12 -5.57
N VAL A 85 8.51 2.90 -4.53
CA VAL A 85 7.38 3.82 -4.24
C VAL A 85 7.87 5.18 -3.72
N ALA A 86 8.94 5.21 -2.92
CA ALA A 86 9.56 6.45 -2.47
C ALA A 86 10.13 7.25 -3.65
N ASP A 87 10.88 6.58 -4.53
CA ASP A 87 11.45 7.18 -5.73
C ASP A 87 10.37 7.69 -6.67
N LEU A 88 9.28 6.92 -6.85
CA LEU A 88 8.15 7.35 -7.68
C LEU A 88 7.51 8.64 -7.15
N LEU A 89 7.30 8.75 -5.83
CA LEU A 89 6.75 9.96 -5.23
C LEU A 89 7.66 11.17 -5.46
N GLN A 90 8.99 10.98 -5.36
CA GLN A 90 9.95 12.06 -5.53
C GLN A 90 9.94 12.63 -6.95
N HIS A 91 9.78 11.80 -7.97
CA HIS A 91 9.95 12.19 -9.37
C HIS A 91 8.64 12.46 -10.12
N SER A 92 7.50 11.94 -9.65
CA SER A 92 6.20 12.06 -10.35
C SER A 92 5.55 13.44 -10.26
N GLY A 93 5.92 14.23 -9.23
CA GLY A 93 5.22 15.46 -8.87
C GLY A 93 3.80 15.24 -8.33
N ALA A 94 3.42 13.99 -8.02
CA ALA A 94 2.16 13.66 -7.36
C ALA A 94 2.30 13.79 -5.83
N GLU A 95 1.17 13.99 -5.16
CA GLU A 95 1.09 14.03 -3.70
C GLU A 95 1.10 12.63 -3.06
N MET A 96 0.75 11.62 -3.87
CA MET A 96 0.60 10.23 -3.47
C MET A 96 1.09 9.30 -4.57
N ALA A 97 1.75 8.22 -4.17
CA ALA A 97 2.28 7.19 -5.06
C ALA A 97 1.97 5.79 -4.50
N THR A 98 1.86 4.79 -5.38
CA THR A 98 1.67 3.38 -5.01
C THR A 98 2.30 2.45 -6.05
N LEU A 99 2.24 1.14 -5.80
CA LEU A 99 2.71 0.11 -6.71
C LEU A 99 1.57 -0.79 -7.21
N ALA A 100 1.84 -1.44 -8.33
CA ALA A 100 1.00 -2.48 -8.89
C ALA A 100 1.84 -3.71 -9.25
N ALA A 101 1.21 -4.88 -9.29
CA ALA A 101 1.77 -6.08 -9.88
C ALA A 101 0.90 -6.56 -11.06
N PRO A 102 1.47 -7.25 -12.05
CA PRO A 102 0.67 -7.96 -13.05
C PRO A 102 -0.30 -8.94 -12.38
N VAL A 103 -1.45 -9.15 -13.03
CA VAL A 103 -2.37 -10.23 -12.69
C VAL A 103 -2.14 -11.38 -13.66
N ASP A 104 -1.73 -12.53 -13.12
CA ASP A 104 -1.32 -13.69 -13.92
C ASP A 104 -2.40 -14.78 -13.99
N SER A 105 -3.47 -14.65 -13.21
CA SER A 105 -4.55 -15.65 -13.13
C SER A 105 -5.93 -15.02 -13.28
N ALA A 106 -6.84 -15.74 -13.94
CA ALA A 106 -8.24 -15.32 -14.01
C ALA A 106 -8.90 -15.32 -12.62
N HIS A 107 -8.49 -16.25 -11.75
CA HIS A 107 -8.92 -16.29 -10.36
C HIS A 107 -8.70 -14.93 -9.68
N ASP A 108 -7.47 -14.40 -9.72
CA ASP A 108 -7.14 -13.12 -9.08
C ASP A 108 -7.79 -11.93 -9.80
N LEU A 109 -7.94 -12.01 -11.13
CA LEU A 109 -8.60 -10.96 -11.90
C LEU A 109 -10.07 -10.77 -11.46
N PHE A 110 -10.78 -11.88 -11.26
CA PHE A 110 -12.20 -11.87 -10.89
C PHE A 110 -12.46 -11.92 -9.37
N ASP A 111 -11.43 -12.10 -8.54
CA ASP A 111 -11.56 -12.02 -7.08
C ASP A 111 -11.77 -10.56 -6.61
N PRO A 112 -12.90 -10.23 -5.95
CA PRO A 112 -13.16 -8.87 -5.44
C PRO A 112 -12.25 -8.46 -4.27
N ASN A 113 -11.52 -9.38 -3.66
CA ASN A 113 -10.52 -9.07 -2.63
C ASN A 113 -9.20 -8.58 -3.25
N VAL A 114 -8.94 -8.95 -4.50
CA VAL A 114 -7.82 -8.41 -5.28
C VAL A 114 -8.28 -7.12 -5.92
N VAL A 115 -7.76 -5.99 -5.45
CA VAL A 115 -8.09 -4.68 -6.04
C VAL A 115 -7.36 -4.53 -7.36
N LYS A 116 -8.09 -4.23 -8.43
CA LYS A 116 -7.52 -3.93 -9.75
C LYS A 116 -7.36 -2.43 -9.93
N LEU A 117 -6.44 -2.03 -10.80
CA LEU A 117 -6.29 -0.63 -11.20
C LEU A 117 -6.01 -0.51 -12.70
N VAL A 118 -6.40 0.64 -13.24
CA VAL A 118 -5.99 1.08 -14.57
C VAL A 118 -5.20 2.37 -14.46
N ARG A 119 -4.25 2.57 -15.37
CA ARG A 119 -3.38 3.76 -15.40
C ARG A 119 -3.30 4.38 -16.78
N ASN A 120 -3.01 5.67 -16.83
CA ASN A 120 -2.78 6.39 -18.08
C ASN A 120 -1.34 6.18 -18.59
N ALA A 121 -1.03 6.73 -19.77
CA ALA A 121 0.30 6.61 -20.38
C ALA A 121 1.44 7.30 -19.60
N ARG A 122 1.12 8.20 -18.66
CA ARG A 122 2.09 8.82 -17.75
C ARG A 122 2.32 8.00 -16.47
N GLY A 123 1.57 6.92 -16.27
CA GLY A 123 1.62 6.10 -15.08
C GLY A 123 0.77 6.61 -13.92
N ASP A 124 -0.13 7.59 -14.12
CA ASP A 124 -1.09 7.97 -13.07
C ASP A 124 -2.27 6.98 -13.07
N ALA A 125 -2.78 6.62 -11.88
CA ALA A 125 -4.01 5.86 -11.75
C ALA A 125 -5.18 6.62 -12.39
N LEU A 126 -5.96 5.90 -13.21
CA LEU A 126 -7.24 6.36 -13.74
C LEU A 126 -8.39 5.93 -12.85
N TYR A 127 -8.32 4.71 -12.28
CA TYR A 127 -9.29 4.21 -11.32
C TYR A 127 -8.78 2.95 -10.59
N PHE A 128 -9.28 2.72 -9.38
CA PHE A 128 -9.13 1.47 -8.62
C PHE A 128 -10.51 0.84 -8.43
N SER A 129 -10.62 -0.49 -8.53
CA SER A 129 -11.90 -1.17 -8.35
C SER A 129 -11.72 -2.62 -7.91
N ARG A 130 -12.69 -3.14 -7.19
CA ARG A 130 -12.84 -4.59 -6.97
C ARG A 130 -13.36 -5.31 -8.21
N ALA A 131 -13.99 -4.59 -9.14
CA ALA A 131 -14.40 -5.12 -10.43
C ALA A 131 -13.18 -5.45 -11.33
N PRO A 132 -13.31 -6.41 -12.26
CA PRO A 132 -12.27 -6.75 -13.22
C PRO A 132 -12.10 -5.63 -14.26
N ILE A 133 -11.10 -4.77 -14.04
CA ILE A 133 -10.78 -3.63 -14.92
C ILE A 133 -9.36 -3.75 -15.50
N PRO A 134 -9.15 -3.40 -16.78
CA PRO A 134 -10.17 -3.05 -17.77
C PRO A 134 -11.02 -4.26 -18.18
N TRP A 135 -12.29 -4.04 -18.53
CA TRP A 135 -13.12 -5.12 -19.06
C TRP A 135 -12.77 -5.41 -20.52
N HIS A 136 -12.29 -6.61 -20.81
CA HIS A 136 -12.06 -7.04 -22.19
C HIS A 136 -13.37 -7.48 -22.85
N ARG A 137 -13.99 -6.59 -23.63
CA ARG A 137 -15.31 -6.78 -24.24
C ARG A 137 -15.47 -8.15 -24.91
N ASP A 138 -14.55 -8.50 -25.81
CA ASP A 138 -14.72 -9.68 -26.67
C ASP A 138 -14.35 -10.97 -25.93
N SER A 139 -13.14 -11.06 -25.37
CA SER A 139 -12.72 -12.23 -24.58
C SER A 139 -13.65 -12.57 -23.42
N PHE A 140 -14.07 -11.61 -22.59
CA PHE A 140 -14.92 -11.89 -21.43
C PHE A 140 -16.41 -12.07 -21.75
N ALA A 141 -16.82 -11.78 -22.99
CA ALA A 141 -18.11 -12.21 -23.51
C ALA A 141 -18.14 -13.72 -23.82
N SER A 142 -16.98 -14.30 -24.19
CA SER A 142 -16.86 -15.72 -24.52
C SER A 142 -16.38 -16.59 -23.36
N GLN A 143 -15.31 -16.20 -22.67
CA GLN A 143 -14.68 -16.99 -21.61
C GLN A 143 -14.08 -16.11 -20.50
N ARG A 144 -14.03 -16.63 -19.27
CA ARG A 144 -13.54 -15.91 -18.07
C ARG A 144 -12.60 -16.75 -17.22
N ASP A 145 -12.08 -17.83 -17.78
CA ASP A 145 -11.20 -18.81 -17.14
C ASP A 145 -9.70 -18.49 -17.37
N SER A 146 -9.39 -17.52 -18.22
CA SER A 146 -8.03 -17.09 -18.54
C SER A 146 -7.92 -15.56 -18.60
N VAL A 147 -6.73 -15.05 -18.28
CA VAL A 147 -6.37 -13.65 -18.54
C VAL A 147 -6.13 -13.50 -20.05
N PRO A 148 -6.76 -12.55 -20.74
CA PRO A 148 -6.57 -12.38 -22.18
C PRO A 148 -5.10 -12.06 -22.50
N ALA A 149 -4.56 -12.69 -23.55
CA ALA A 149 -3.18 -12.45 -23.98
C ALA A 149 -2.94 -11.01 -24.48
N GLU A 150 -3.99 -10.39 -25.02
CA GLU A 150 -3.98 -9.01 -25.52
C GLU A 150 -4.30 -8.03 -24.39
N GLY A 151 -3.39 -7.87 -23.44
CA GLY A 151 -3.54 -6.87 -22.39
C GLY A 151 -2.66 -7.09 -21.18
N GLN A 152 -2.65 -6.10 -20.30
CA GLN A 152 -2.04 -6.19 -18.98
C GLN A 152 -3.05 -5.73 -17.94
N TRP A 153 -3.41 -6.65 -17.04
CA TRP A 153 -4.18 -6.35 -15.84
C TRP A 153 -3.23 -6.13 -14.69
N LEU A 154 -3.57 -5.17 -13.84
CA LEU A 154 -2.77 -4.78 -12.70
C LEU A 154 -3.58 -4.97 -11.43
N ARG A 155 -3.00 -5.70 -10.48
CA ARG A 155 -3.45 -5.67 -9.09
C ARG A 155 -2.71 -4.58 -8.33
N HIS A 156 -3.44 -3.86 -7.51
CA HIS A 156 -2.91 -2.88 -6.57
C HIS A 156 -2.10 -3.58 -5.46
N ILE A 157 -1.02 -2.94 -5.01
CA ILE A 157 -0.25 -3.32 -3.83
C ILE A 157 -0.45 -2.23 -2.78
N GLY A 158 -0.90 -2.60 -1.57
CA GLY A 158 -1.28 -1.70 -0.48
C GLY A 158 -0.16 -0.86 0.16
N ILE A 159 0.96 -0.67 -0.54
CA ILE A 159 2.05 0.20 -0.15
C ILE A 159 1.87 1.57 -0.78
N TYR A 160 2.09 2.63 0.00
CA TYR A 160 1.88 3.99 -0.46
C TYR A 160 3.00 4.92 -0.05
N GLY A 161 3.34 5.85 -0.93
CA GLY A 161 4.18 7.01 -0.64
C GLY A 161 3.32 8.27 -0.55
N TYR A 162 3.60 9.13 0.43
CA TYR A 162 2.92 10.40 0.63
C TYR A 162 3.90 11.51 0.98
N ARG A 163 3.51 12.76 0.68
CA ARG A 163 4.07 13.92 1.38
C ARG A 163 3.42 14.04 2.76
N ALA A 164 4.21 14.30 3.81
CA ALA A 164 3.67 14.42 5.17
C ALA A 164 2.59 15.52 5.28
N GLY A 165 2.74 16.63 4.56
CA GLY A 165 1.72 17.68 4.49
C GLY A 165 0.44 17.20 3.78
N PHE A 166 0.57 16.32 2.79
CA PHE A 166 -0.58 15.71 2.13
C PHE A 166 -1.33 14.74 3.04
N LEU A 167 -0.64 13.98 3.91
CA LEU A 167 -1.30 13.11 4.90
C LEU A 167 -2.28 13.89 5.78
N GLN A 168 -1.92 15.10 6.21
CA GLN A 168 -2.82 15.96 7.00
C GLN A 168 -4.06 16.36 6.19
N ARG A 169 -3.86 16.74 4.91
CA ARG A 169 -4.98 17.07 4.02
C ARG A 169 -5.88 15.87 3.78
N PHE A 170 -5.30 14.69 3.53
CA PHE A 170 -6.03 13.47 3.24
C PHE A 170 -6.87 13.02 4.45
N ALA A 171 -6.29 13.01 5.66
CA ALA A 171 -7.04 12.70 6.90
C ALA A 171 -8.19 13.70 7.15
N ALA A 172 -8.06 14.95 6.71
CA ALA A 172 -9.11 15.96 6.83
C ALA A 172 -10.20 15.87 5.73
N MET A 173 -9.99 15.08 4.67
CA MET A 173 -11.00 14.93 3.61
C MET A 173 -12.17 14.09 4.10
N PRO A 174 -13.43 14.50 3.84
CA PRO A 174 -14.58 13.67 4.13
C PRO A 174 -14.55 12.40 3.27
N PRO A 175 -15.08 11.26 3.77
CA PRO A 175 -15.16 10.06 2.96
C PRO A 175 -15.89 10.28 1.64
N GLY A 176 -15.31 9.75 0.57
CA GLY A 176 -15.85 9.87 -0.79
C GLY A 176 -17.04 8.93 -1.04
N MET A 177 -17.80 9.18 -2.10
CA MET A 177 -18.87 8.27 -2.51
C MET A 177 -18.29 6.97 -3.04
N LEU A 178 -17.29 7.05 -3.92
CA LEU A 178 -16.66 5.88 -4.54
C LEU A 178 -15.89 5.07 -3.50
N GLU A 179 -15.17 5.74 -2.60
CA GLU A 179 -14.54 5.10 -1.44
C GLU A 179 -15.53 4.23 -0.65
N ARG A 180 -16.71 4.75 -0.32
CA ARG A 180 -17.70 3.99 0.47
C ARG A 180 -18.28 2.81 -0.29
N ILE A 181 -18.49 2.94 -1.60
CA ILE A 181 -19.06 1.88 -2.44
C ILE A 181 -18.06 0.75 -2.65
N GLU A 182 -16.81 1.10 -2.98
CA GLU A 182 -15.75 0.13 -3.26
C GLU A 182 -15.03 -0.34 -1.99
N SER A 183 -15.22 0.37 -0.86
CA SER A 183 -14.42 0.18 0.36
C SER A 183 -12.91 0.29 0.06
N LEU A 184 -12.51 1.43 -0.54
CA LEU A 184 -11.15 1.74 -0.99
C LEU A 184 -10.79 3.21 -0.69
N GLU A 185 -10.00 3.46 0.36
CA GLU A 185 -9.66 4.80 0.85
C GLU A 185 -9.00 5.70 -0.21
N GLN A 186 -8.16 5.13 -1.07
CA GLN A 186 -7.44 5.88 -2.11
C GLN A 186 -8.38 6.51 -3.14
N LEU A 187 -9.63 6.05 -3.25
CA LEU A 187 -10.62 6.69 -4.11
C LEU A 187 -11.03 8.08 -3.59
N ARG A 188 -10.96 8.33 -2.28
CA ARG A 188 -11.19 9.67 -1.70
C ARG A 188 -10.23 10.71 -2.29
N VAL A 189 -8.97 10.32 -2.44
CA VAL A 189 -7.91 11.16 -3.03
C VAL A 189 -8.23 11.48 -4.48
N MET A 190 -8.68 10.49 -5.24
CA MET A 190 -9.07 10.68 -6.65
C MET A 190 -10.33 11.52 -6.80
N GLU A 191 -11.36 11.31 -5.95
CA GLU A 191 -12.60 12.09 -5.91
C GLU A 191 -12.33 13.57 -5.58
N ALA A 192 -11.33 13.84 -4.74
CA ALA A 192 -10.87 15.19 -4.45
C ALA A 192 -10.00 15.83 -5.57
N GLY A 193 -9.79 15.13 -6.68
CA GLY A 193 -9.09 15.63 -7.86
C GLY A 193 -7.56 15.51 -7.82
N TYR A 194 -7.02 14.79 -6.83
CA TYR A 194 -5.58 14.56 -6.73
C TYR A 194 -5.14 13.38 -7.61
N ARG A 195 -3.90 13.47 -8.09
CA ARG A 195 -3.24 12.41 -8.86
C ARG A 195 -2.60 11.39 -7.92
N ILE A 196 -2.68 10.12 -8.30
CA ILE A 196 -1.94 9.02 -7.66
C ILE A 196 -1.00 8.43 -8.70
N ALA A 197 0.31 8.52 -8.48
CA ALA A 197 1.30 7.92 -9.35
C ALA A 197 1.40 6.41 -9.10
N VAL A 198 1.52 5.60 -10.16
CA VAL A 198 1.58 4.14 -10.07
C VAL A 198 2.73 3.57 -10.91
N ALA A 199 3.66 2.88 -10.25
CA ALA A 199 4.68 2.07 -10.91
C ALA A 199 4.35 0.58 -10.79
N VAL A 200 4.89 -0.23 -11.72
CA VAL A 200 4.88 -1.69 -11.54
C VAL A 200 6.02 -2.04 -10.58
N THR A 201 5.75 -2.93 -9.62
CA THR A 201 6.76 -3.40 -8.66
C THR A 201 7.98 -3.99 -9.40
N PRO A 202 9.21 -3.66 -8.98
CA PRO A 202 10.42 -4.15 -9.65
C PRO A 202 10.68 -5.65 -9.40
N GLU A 203 10.13 -6.19 -8.31
CA GLU A 203 10.23 -7.60 -7.93
C GLU A 203 8.91 -8.08 -7.33
N PRO A 204 8.67 -9.41 -7.24
CA PRO A 204 7.44 -9.95 -6.67
C PRO A 204 7.18 -9.39 -5.27
N PHE A 205 5.99 -8.82 -5.08
CA PHE A 205 5.53 -8.28 -3.81
C PHE A 205 4.54 -9.27 -3.17
N PRO A 206 4.97 -10.05 -2.15
CA PRO A 206 4.12 -11.06 -1.52
C PRO A 206 2.92 -10.41 -0.82
N PRO A 207 1.78 -11.11 -0.70
CA PRO A 207 0.66 -10.62 0.10
C PRO A 207 1.03 -10.53 1.59
N GLY A 208 0.24 -9.75 2.33
CA GLY A 208 0.29 -9.67 3.79
C GLY A 208 -0.15 -10.96 4.48
N ILE A 209 -0.10 -10.95 5.80
CA ILE A 209 -0.51 -12.07 6.66
C ILE A 209 -1.82 -11.70 7.38
N ASP A 210 -2.94 -12.12 6.82
CA ASP A 210 -4.28 -11.82 7.33
C ASP A 210 -4.98 -13.04 7.94
N THR A 211 -4.57 -14.24 7.54
CA THR A 211 -5.19 -15.51 7.95
C THR A 211 -4.20 -16.46 8.64
N PRO A 212 -4.71 -17.44 9.43
CA PRO A 212 -3.86 -18.50 9.99
C PRO A 212 -3.05 -19.26 8.94
N ASP A 213 -3.62 -19.46 7.75
CA ASP A 213 -2.93 -20.14 6.64
C ASP A 213 -1.80 -19.28 6.08
N ASP A 214 -1.98 -17.95 6.00
CA ASP A 214 -0.90 -17.03 5.62
C ASP A 214 0.24 -17.09 6.62
N LEU A 215 -0.09 -17.14 7.92
CA LEU A 215 0.89 -17.25 8.99
C LEU A 215 1.68 -18.56 8.91
N ALA A 216 1.01 -19.69 8.65
CA ALA A 216 1.68 -20.98 8.47
C ALA A 216 2.65 -20.96 7.29
N ARG A 217 2.25 -20.37 6.15
CA ARG A 217 3.13 -20.18 4.98
C ARG A 217 4.31 -19.27 5.30
N ALA A 218 4.07 -18.19 6.05
CA ALA A 218 5.12 -17.28 6.50
C ALA A 218 6.16 -17.98 7.39
N GLN A 219 5.70 -18.78 8.36
CA GLN A 219 6.58 -19.54 9.24
C GLN A 219 7.44 -20.55 8.47
N ALA A 220 6.85 -21.27 7.51
CA ALA A 220 7.59 -22.19 6.65
C ALA A 220 8.68 -21.47 5.82
N ARG A 221 8.40 -20.25 5.34
CA ARG A 221 9.36 -19.43 4.60
C ARG A 221 10.51 -18.92 5.47
N VAL A 222 10.25 -18.54 6.71
CA VAL A 222 11.30 -18.10 7.65
C VAL A 222 12.17 -19.28 8.05
N ALA A 223 11.59 -20.47 8.26
CA ALA A 223 12.35 -21.66 8.63
C ALA A 223 13.29 -22.18 7.52
N SER A 224 13.05 -21.79 6.27
CA SER A 224 13.85 -22.19 5.10
C SER A 224 14.84 -21.13 4.61
N ALA A 225 14.86 -19.94 5.25
CA ALA A 225 15.76 -18.83 4.93
C ALA A 225 17.02 -18.84 5.82
#